data_AF-A0A965NMU5-F1
#
_entry.id   AF-A0A965NMU5-F1
#
_cell.length_a   1.000
_cell.length_b   1.000
_cell.length_c   1.000
_cell.angle_alpha   90.00
_cell.angle_beta   90.00
_cell.angle_gamma   90.00
#
_symmetry.space_group_name_H-M   'P 1'
#
loop_
_entity.id
_entity.type
_entity.pdbx_description
1 polymer ?
#
loop_
_entity_poly.entity_id
_entity_poly.type
_entity_poly.pdbx_seq_one_letter_code
_entity_poly.pdbx_strand_id
1 'polypeptide(L)' 'MTRSEQLKALRADVDALVHADEATVLAALPQWDSLAILLVVSHFEHVHEIEITGAQVRACRTVGDILNLIHSLS' A
#
# COMPACT_ATOMS: atom_id res chain seq x y z
N MET A 1 12.50 -1.91 8.74
CA MET A 1 12.34 -0.66 7.96
C MET A 1 11.67 0.38 8.83
N THR A 2 12.10 1.64 8.73
CA THR A 2 11.36 2.79 9.26
C THR A 2 10.11 3.04 8.44
N ARG A 3 9.16 3.82 8.99
CA ARG A 3 7.92 4.16 8.28
C ARG A 3 8.15 4.94 6.98
N SER A 4 9.13 5.83 6.97
CA SER A 4 9.54 6.54 5.75
C SER A 4 10.16 5.60 4.71
N GLU A 5 10.89 4.56 5.14
CA GLU A 5 11.43 3.54 4.23
C GLU A 5 10.31 2.66 3.65
N GLN A 6 9.31 2.29 4.47
CA GLN A 6 8.11 1.56 4.03
C GLN A 6 7.36 2.34 2.96
N LEU A 7 7.08 3.63 3.21
CA LEU A 7 6.43 4.48 2.22
C LEU A 7 7.25 4.58 0.94
N LYS A 8 8.57 4.76 1.05
CA LYS A 8 9.45 4.85 -0.13
C LYS A 8 9.44 3.56 -0.94
N ALA A 9 9.49 2.39 -0.30
CA ALA A 9 9.46 1.10 -0.97
C ALA A 9 8.11 0.87 -1.67
N LEU A 10 7.00 1.13 -0.98
CA LEU A 10 5.67 1.01 -1.55
C LEU A 10 5.48 1.89 -2.79
N ARG A 11 5.98 3.14 -2.75
CA ARG A 11 5.95 4.06 -3.90
C ARG A 11 6.80 3.61 -5.07
N ALA A 12 7.85 2.82 -4.83
CA ALA A 12 8.71 2.30 -5.88
C ALA A 12 8.05 1.15 -6.66
N ASP A 13 7.18 0.39 -6.00
CA ASP A 13 6.54 -0.80 -6.58
C ASP A 13 5.11 -0.54 -7.08
N VAL A 14 4.48 0.55 -6.64
CA VAL A 14 3.10 0.91 -6.99
C VAL A 14 3.07 2.30 -7.63
N ASP A 15 3.07 2.35 -8.96
CA ASP A 15 3.09 3.59 -9.75
C ASP A 15 1.99 4.58 -9.34
N ALA A 16 0.79 4.08 -9.01
CA ALA A 16 -0.34 4.90 -8.56
C ALA A 16 -0.04 5.70 -7.29
N LEU A 17 0.98 5.30 -6.52
CA LEU A 17 1.37 5.91 -5.24
C LEU A 17 2.62 6.78 -5.33
N VAL A 18 3.28 6.92 -6.49
CA VAL A 18 4.60 7.56 -6.64
C VAL A 18 4.75 8.93 -5.96
N HIS A 19 3.67 9.71 -5.87
CA HIS A 19 3.62 11.03 -5.21
C HIS A 19 2.76 11.08 -3.93
N ALA A 20 2.18 9.96 -3.52
CA ALA A 20 1.20 9.89 -2.43
C ALA A 20 1.87 9.84 -1.06
N ASP A 21 1.52 10.74 -0.15
CA ASP A 21 1.91 10.68 1.27
C ASP A 21 0.94 9.82 2.10
N GLU A 22 1.22 9.67 3.40
CA GLU A 22 0.37 8.85 4.29
C GLU A 22 -1.07 9.35 4.42
N ALA A 23 -1.30 10.66 4.25
CA ALA A 23 -2.63 11.28 4.33
C ALA A 23 -3.40 11.18 3.01
N THR A 24 -2.74 10.77 1.93
CA THR A 24 -3.33 10.69 0.60
C THR A 24 -4.48 9.70 0.57
N VAL A 25 -5.65 10.20 0.17
CA VAL A 25 -6.88 9.41 0.04
C VAL A 25 -6.81 8.56 -1.23
N LEU A 26 -6.89 7.24 -1.08
CA LEU A 26 -6.71 6.29 -2.17
C LEU A 26 -7.74 6.48 -3.29
N ALA A 27 -9.01 6.71 -2.92
CA ALA A 27 -10.10 6.93 -3.87
C ALA A 27 -9.97 8.22 -4.71
N ALA A 28 -9.08 9.15 -4.33
CA ALA A 28 -8.81 10.36 -5.08
C ALA A 28 -7.70 10.18 -6.14
N LEU A 29 -6.99 9.06 -6.12
CA LEU A 29 -5.91 8.79 -7.05
C LEU A 29 -6.48 8.33 -8.41
N PRO A 30 -6.01 8.91 -9.53
CA PRO A 30 -6.54 8.60 -10.86
C PRO A 30 -6.30 7.15 -11.30
N GLN A 31 -5.32 6.46 -10.70
CA GLN A 31 -4.92 5.09 -11.05
C GLN A 31 -5.15 4.10 -9.90
N TRP A 32 -6.06 4.41 -8.97
CA TRP A 32 -6.42 3.46 -7.91
C TRP A 32 -7.44 2.42 -8.39
N ASP A 33 -6.95 1.47 -9.18
CA ASP A 33 -7.73 0.42 -9.80
C ASP A 33 -7.31 -0.99 -9.31
N SER A 34 -7.84 -2.03 -9.97
CA SER A 34 -7.52 -3.41 -9.64
C SER A 34 -6.03 -3.75 -9.80
N LEU A 35 -5.32 -3.12 -10.74
CA LEU A 35 -3.88 -3.35 -10.92
C LEU A 35 -3.11 -2.74 -9.75
N ALA A 36 -3.41 -1.50 -9.36
CA ALA A 36 -2.79 -0.88 -8.19
C ALA A 36 -3.00 -1.73 -6.92
N ILE A 37 -4.20 -2.28 -6.72
CA ILE A 37 -4.50 -3.18 -5.61
C ILE A 37 -3.65 -4.45 -5.66
N LEU A 38 -3.50 -5.08 -6.84
CA LEU A 38 -2.67 -6.28 -7.01
C LEU A 38 -1.19 -5.99 -6.76
N LEU A 39 -0.68 -4.83 -7.18
CA LEU A 39 0.71 -4.42 -6.90
C LEU A 39 0.95 -4.22 -5.41
N VAL A 40 -0.02 -3.64 -4.68
CA VAL A 40 0.05 -3.55 -3.21
C VAL A 40 0.10 -4.95 -2.58
N VAL A 41 -0.77 -5.88 -2.99
CA VAL A 41 -0.73 -7.27 -2.49
C VAL A 41 0.63 -7.92 -2.76
N SER A 42 1.12 -7.82 -4.00
CA SER A 42 2.43 -8.35 -4.41
C SER A 42 3.59 -7.73 -3.62
N HIS A 43 3.54 -6.43 -3.35
CA HIS A 43 4.55 -5.74 -2.55
C HIS A 43 4.61 -6.31 -1.12
N PHE A 44 3.46 -6.53 -0.48
CA PHE A 44 3.41 -7.11 0.86
C PHE A 44 3.99 -8.53 0.92
N GLU A 45 3.67 -9.35 -0.07
CA GLU A 45 4.19 -10.71 -0.18
C GLU A 45 5.72 -10.72 -0.36
N HIS A 46 6.26 -9.91 -1.27
CA HIS A 46 7.68 -9.97 -1.64
C HIS A 46 8.60 -9.14 -0.74
N VAL A 47 8.13 -8.01 -0.19
CA VAL A 47 8.97 -7.08 0.60
C VAL A 47 8.82 -7.33 2.10
N HIS A 48 7.63 -7.77 2.52
CA HIS A 48 7.32 -7.95 3.93
C HIS A 48 7.10 -9.42 4.33
N GLU A 49 7.03 -10.35 3.37
CA GLU A 49 6.68 -11.76 3.62
C GLU A 49 5.32 -11.91 4.34
N ILE A 50 4.40 -10.95 4.08
CA ILE A 50 3.06 -10.91 4.67
C ILE A 50 2.03 -11.14 3.57
N GLU A 51 1.15 -12.12 3.77
CA GLU A 51 0.01 -12.33 2.90
C GLU A 51 -1.15 -11.41 3.30
N ILE A 52 -1.58 -10.54 2.38
CA ILE A 52 -2.79 -9.74 2.50
C ILE A 52 -3.71 -9.98 1.31
N THR A 53 -5.00 -9.80 1.53
CA THR A 53 -6.02 -9.93 0.48
C THR A 53 -6.32 -8.59 -0.18
N GLY A 54 -6.77 -8.63 -1.43
CA GLY A 54 -7.31 -7.44 -2.08
C GLY A 54 -8.54 -6.86 -1.37
N ALA A 55 -9.23 -7.61 -0.50
CA ALA A 55 -10.32 -7.09 0.32
C ALA A 55 -9.79 -6.18 1.45
N GLN A 56 -8.68 -6.56 2.09
CA GLN A 56 -8.00 -5.73 3.10
C GLN A 56 -7.48 -4.42 2.48
N VAL A 57 -6.88 -4.48 1.29
CA VAL A 57 -6.43 -3.28 0.58
C VAL A 57 -7.60 -2.37 0.22
N ARG A 58 -8.74 -2.91 -0.24
CA ARG A 58 -9.95 -2.12 -0.53
C ARG A 58 -10.61 -1.50 0.70
N ALA A 59 -10.36 -2.05 1.89
CA ALA A 59 -10.85 -1.48 3.15
C ALA A 59 -10.02 -0.27 3.61
N CYS A 60 -8.81 -0.08 3.07
CA CYS A 60 -7.96 1.07 3.36
C CYS A 60 -8.55 2.35 2.73
N ARG A 61 -8.46 3.47 3.46
CA ARG A 61 -8.89 4.79 2.98
C ARG A 61 -7.71 5.64 2.53
N THR A 62 -6.60 5.55 3.25
CA THR A 62 -5.37 6.30 2.97
C THR A 62 -4.17 5.38 2.75
N VAL A 63 -3.09 5.94 2.21
CA VAL A 63 -1.79 5.22 2.14
C VAL A 63 -1.29 4.85 3.54
N GLY A 64 -1.55 5.69 4.55
CA GLY A 64 -1.23 5.38 5.94
C GLY A 64 -1.93 4.10 6.44
N ASP A 65 -3.18 3.85 6.00
CA ASP A 65 -3.90 2.61 6.31
C ASP A 65 -3.21 1.39 5.69
N ILE A 66 -2.71 1.51 4.46
CA ILE A 66 -1.92 0.46 3.82
C ILE A 66 -0.69 0.15 4.67
N LEU A 67 0.10 1.17 5.04
CA LEU A 67 1.30 0.96 5.88
C LEU A 67 0.98 0.33 7.24
N ASN A 68 -0.21 0.58 7.79
CA ASN A 68 -0.65 -0.02 9.04
C ASN A 68 -0.90 -1.53 8.92
N LEU A 69 -1.19 -2.05 7.73
CA LEU A 69 -1.34 -3.49 7.50
C LEU A 69 -0.06 -4.28 7.80
N ILE A 70 1.11 -3.64 7.70
CA ILE A 70 2.41 -4.26 7.99
C ILE A 70 2.51 -4.65 9.48
N HIS A 71 1.94 -3.83 10.37
CA HIS A 71 2.02 -4.03 11.82
C HIS A 71 0.79 -4.70 12.42
N SER A 72 -0.35 -4.75 11.71
CA SER A 72 -1.59 -5.33 12.25
C SER A 72 -1.61 -6.86 12.32
N LEU A 73 -0.60 -7.52 11.74
CA LEU A 73 -0.50 -8.98 11.64
C LEU A 73 0.64 -9.59 12.50
N SER A 74 1.30 -8.77 13.34
CA SER A 74 2.28 -9.20 14.35
C SER A 74 1.66 -9.22 15.74
#